data_AF-A0A2G2PYL6-F1
#
_entry.id   AF-A0A2G2PYL6-F1
#
_cell.length_a   1.000
_cell.length_b   1.000
_cell.length_c   1.000
_cell.angle_alpha   90.00
_cell.angle_beta   90.00
_cell.angle_gamma   90.00
#
_symmetry.space_group_name_H-M   'P 1'
#
loop_
_entity.id
_entity.type
_entity.pdbx_description
1 polymer ?
#
loop_
_entity_poly.entity_id
_entity_poly.type
_entity_poly.pdbx_seq_one_letter_code
_entity_poly.pdbx_strand_id
1 'polypeptide(L)' 'MGIFIITIGLLLFAFAGIAIKIWAKKDGEFGGTCASQSPFLNKEGATCGYCGKTPDQFDTCSNEEDK' A
#
# COMPACT_ATOMS: atom_id res chain seq x y z
N MET A 1 32.45 11.32 7.04
CA MET A 1 31.71 11.60 5.78
C MET A 1 31.26 10.34 5.01
N GLY A 2 32.04 9.25 4.99
CA GLY A 2 31.72 8.09 4.12
C GLY A 2 30.36 7.43 4.38
N ILE A 3 30.01 7.20 5.64
CA ILE A 3 28.70 6.62 6.01
C ILE A 3 27.56 7.52 5.51
N PHE A 4 27.67 8.84 5.69
CA PHE A 4 26.64 9.79 5.29
C PHE A 4 26.30 9.69 3.79
N ILE A 5 27.31 9.57 2.92
CA ILE A 5 27.08 9.40 1.47
C ILE A 5 26.41 8.06 1.16
N ILE A 6 26.83 6.99 1.85
CA ILE A 6 26.22 5.66 1.68
C ILE A 6 24.75 5.67 2.13
N THR A 7 24.43 6.32 3.26
CA THR A 7 23.06 6.42 3.75
C THR A 7 22.16 7.19 2.78
N ILE A 8 22.64 8.33 2.27
CA ILE A 8 21.91 9.13 1.27
C ILE A 8 21.70 8.30 -0.01
N GLY A 9 22.73 7.59 -0.47
CA GLY A 9 22.66 6.73 -1.66
C GLY A 9 21.63 5.60 -1.51
N LEU A 10 21.62 4.90 -0.36
CA LEU A 10 20.64 3.86 -0.06
C LEU A 10 19.21 4.40 0.01
N LEU A 11 19.03 5.58 0.61
CA LEU A 11 17.72 6.22 0.71
C LEU A 11 17.17 6.55 -0.69
N LEU A 12 17.99 7.20 -1.51
CA LEU A 12 17.63 7.55 -2.89
C LEU A 12 17.34 6.32 -3.75
N PHE A 13 18.11 5.25 -3.58
CA PHE A 13 17.87 3.99 -4.27
C PHE A 13 16.51 3.37 -3.91
N ALA A 14 16.13 3.38 -2.63
CA ALA A 14 14.82 2.90 -2.20
C ALA A 14 13.67 3.74 -2.80
N PHE A 15 13.78 5.06 -2.78
CA PHE A 15 12.77 5.95 -3.39
C PHE A 15 12.70 5.79 -4.90
N ALA A 16 13.83 5.62 -5.58
CA ALA A 16 13.87 5.34 -7.02
C ALA A 16 13.14 4.04 -7.36
N GLY A 17 13.34 2.97 -6.58
CA GLY A 17 12.63 1.70 -6.77
C GLY A 17 11.11 1.84 -6.63
N ILE A 18 10.64 2.59 -5.64
CA ILE A 18 9.20 2.87 -5.43
C ILE A 18 8.65 3.70 -6.58
N ALA A 19 9.36 4.74 -7.01
CA ALA A 19 8.96 5.61 -8.11
C ALA A 19 8.81 4.85 -9.44
N ILE A 20 9.76 3.97 -9.76
CA ILE A 20 9.70 3.11 -10.95
C ILE A 20 8.48 2.18 -10.89
N LYS A 21 8.20 1.59 -9.72
CA LYS A 21 7.05 0.70 -9.54
C LYS A 21 5.71 1.42 -9.77
N ILE A 22 5.59 2.68 -9.33
CA ILE A 22 4.39 3.50 -9.55
C ILE A 22 4.25 3.85 -11.02
N TRP A 23 5.35 4.29 -11.68
CA TRP A 23 5.35 4.62 -13.11
C TRP A 23 5.02 3.41 -13.99
N ALA A 24 5.47 2.22 -13.61
CA ALA A 24 5.17 0.97 -14.32
C ALA A 24 3.76 0.42 -14.03
N LYS A 25 2.98 1.03 -13.12
CA LYS A 25 1.63 0.58 -12.80
C LYS A 25 0.60 1.32 -13.65
N LYS A 26 -0.18 0.55 -14.43
CA LYS A 26 -1.00 1.04 -15.54
C LYS A 26 -2.17 1.96 -15.14
N ASP A 27 -2.52 2.01 -13.85
CA ASP A 27 -3.59 2.86 -13.31
C ASP A 27 -3.14 3.66 -12.06
N GLY A 28 -1.84 3.63 -11.70
CA GLY A 28 -1.30 4.38 -10.55
C GLY A 28 -1.83 3.97 -9.16
N GLU A 29 -2.84 3.12 -9.09
CA GLU A 29 -3.48 2.69 -7.85
C GLU A 29 -2.61 1.68 -7.10
N PHE A 30 -2.32 1.94 -5.82
CA PHE A 30 -1.66 0.94 -4.99
C PHE A 30 -2.59 -0.25 -4.76
N GLY A 31 -2.09 -1.47 -4.97
CA GLY A 31 -2.87 -2.67 -4.72
C GLY A 31 -3.14 -2.73 -3.23
N GLY A 32 -4.41 -2.67 -2.86
CA GLY A 32 -4.80 -2.34 -1.50
C GLY A 32 -4.15 -3.23 -0.45
N THR A 33 -3.51 -2.60 0.53
CA THR A 33 -3.14 -3.23 1.80
C THR A 33 -4.25 -2.95 2.79
N CYS A 34 -4.34 -3.64 3.94
CA CYS A 34 -5.46 -3.41 4.88
C CYS A 34 -5.67 -1.92 5.23
N ALA A 35 -4.63 -1.09 5.26
CA ALA A 35 -4.76 0.35 5.50
C ALA A 35 -5.59 1.08 4.43
N SER A 36 -5.51 0.66 3.16
CA SER A 36 -6.26 1.28 2.06
C SER A 36 -7.75 0.94 2.08
N GLN A 37 -8.23 0.10 3.00
CA GLN A 37 -9.65 -0.19 3.20
C GLN A 37 -10.32 0.72 4.24
N SER A 38 -9.55 1.55 4.95
CA SER A 38 -10.15 2.45 5.91
C SER A 38 -11.17 3.36 5.20
N PRO A 39 -12.35 3.60 5.79
CA PRO A 39 -13.38 4.47 5.19
C PRO A 39 -12.89 5.92 5.00
N PHE A 40 -11.80 6.30 5.67
CA PHE A 40 -11.12 7.58 5.45
C PHE A 40 -10.34 7.64 4.13
N LEU A 41 -9.72 6.52 3.71
CA LEU A 41 -8.87 6.43 2.52
C LEU A 41 -9.61 5.85 1.30
N ASN A 42 -10.48 4.85 1.50
CA ASN A 42 -11.28 4.22 0.45
C ASN A 42 -12.63 4.93 0.28
N LYS A 43 -12.62 6.06 -0.43
CA LYS A 43 -13.83 6.85 -0.69
C LYS A 43 -14.67 6.32 -1.86
N GLU A 44 -14.09 5.42 -2.64
CA GLU A 44 -14.70 4.86 -3.86
C GLU A 44 -15.53 3.61 -3.56
N GLY A 45 -15.50 3.11 -2.32
CA GLY A 45 -16.28 1.94 -1.91
C GLY A 45 -15.70 0.62 -2.44
N ALA A 46 -14.44 0.61 -2.87
CA ALA A 46 -13.80 -0.59 -3.41
C ALA A 46 -13.74 -1.69 -2.34
N THR A 47 -13.89 -2.94 -2.75
CA THR A 47 -13.79 -4.10 -1.84
C THR A 47 -12.33 -4.42 -1.51
N CYS A 48 -12.07 -4.89 -0.29
CA CYS A 48 -10.73 -5.27 0.15
C CYS A 48 -10.20 -6.41 -0.70
N GLY A 49 -9.05 -6.24 -1.35
CA GLY A 49 -8.36 -7.36 -2.01
C GLY A 49 -7.79 -8.40 -1.03
N TYR A 50 -7.69 -8.07 0.25
CA TYR A 50 -7.17 -8.97 1.30
C TYR A 50 -8.27 -9.74 2.04
N CYS A 51 -9.33 -9.06 2.50
CA CYS A 51 -10.40 -9.65 3.31
C CYS A 51 -11.79 -9.68 2.63
N GLY A 52 -11.92 -9.19 1.39
CA GLY A 52 -13.17 -9.14 0.62
C GLY A 52 -14.24 -8.14 1.10
N LYS A 53 -14.11 -7.58 2.30
CA LYS A 53 -15.11 -6.67 2.92
C LYS A 53 -15.13 -5.29 2.27
N THR A 54 -16.23 -4.56 2.42
CA THR A 54 -16.37 -3.15 2.02
C THR A 54 -15.74 -2.20 3.05
N PRO A 55 -15.49 -0.93 2.71
CA PRO A 55 -14.89 0.04 3.63
C PRO A 55 -15.72 0.28 4.90
N ASP A 56 -17.05 0.20 4.80
CA ASP A 56 -17.96 0.30 5.95
C ASP A 56 -17.83 -0.85 6.94
N GLN A 57 -17.24 -1.97 6.51
CA GLN A 57 -16.96 -3.15 7.34
C GLN A 57 -15.46 -3.30 7.63
N PHE A 58 -14.72 -2.19 7.58
CA PHE A 58 -13.28 -2.17 7.87
C PHE A 58 -12.94 -2.68 9.27
N ASP A 59 -13.78 -2.39 10.28
CA ASP A 59 -13.56 -2.79 11.68
C ASP A 59 -13.50 -4.32 11.87
N THR A 60 -14.08 -5.09 10.96
CA THR A 60 -14.06 -6.55 10.95
C THR A 60 -13.17 -7.12 9.84
N CYS A 61 -12.30 -6.30 9.23
CA CYS A 61 -11.35 -6.75 8.21
C CYS A 61 -10.20 -7.56 8.84
N SER A 62 -10.54 -8.78 9.19
CA SER A 62 -9.67 -9.89 9.57
C SER A 62 -9.91 -11.03 8.58
N ASN A 63 -8.92 -11.90 8.35
CA ASN A 63 -9.19 -13.16 7.66
C ASN A 63 -10.07 -14.01 8.57
N GLU A 64 -11.37 -14.05 8.30
CA GLU A 64 -12.31 -14.98 8.94
C GLU A 64 -12.26 -16.37 8.26
N GLU A 65 -11.32 -16.56 7.33
CA GLU A 65 -10.97 -17.83 6.68
C GLU A 65 -9.66 -18.44 7.22
N ASP A 66 -9.26 -18.14 8.46
CA ASP A 66 -8.42 -19.06 9.24
C ASP A 66 -9.31 -20.21 9.77
N LYS A 67 -9.68 -21.12 8.86
CA LYS A 67 -10.00 -22.52 9.14
C LYS A 67 -9.28 -23.42 8.16
#